data_AF-A0A7C3TIG8-F1
#
_entry.id   AF-A0A7C3TIG8-F1
#
_cell.length_a   1.000
_cell.length_b   1.000
_cell.length_c   1.000
_cell.angle_alpha   90.00
_cell.angle_beta   90.00
_cell.angle_gamma   90.00
#
_symmetry.space_group_name_H-M   'P 1'
#
loop_
_entity.id
_entity.type
_entity.pdbx_description
1 polymer ?
#
loop_
_entity_poly.entity_id
_entity_poly.type
_entity_poly.pdbx_seq_one_letter_code
_entity_poly.pdbx_strand_id
1 'polypeptide(L)'
;MSMLRKVWLWLLILILVYFTVRCSSVFSTHFQPGVILEEYEEFLLGRGFFSDDKLYAVAGWSYVHGASPDAINFEHPPLGKYLIGLSEIFFMNHVMLGFIFSALTLIVIFFVSRRVLANHLVALLPPLLLSLDRLYIDFSSSSMLEIYATFFSALSIYLLVVSRRVWATPLLYVVAGLALSCKWTVLFIFVLPPIYYLSTGKIDRLRSYPLYLSISALTYTATYIVFFLSGNTLQDFMNLQSRMFAYHHWMRFELGSPPPLYNLLNFLTGIEGPTQIRTLIVNPDSNIVTSSPEVGLSFISAYNPLTWPISFSASILAAYYMLREAQYAAPIPLAFIFLVASTSVGKTFIWYLLPGIPFAYISLAYMFDRIYRYSENKVWVDAALLSYVSAVAFWSIFIELPPYIKT
;
A
#
# COMPACT_ATOMS: atom_id res chain seq x y z
N MET A 1 -21.06 -9.31 32.44
CA MET A 1 -20.24 -8.06 32.41
C MET A 1 -18.84 -8.22 31.80
N SER A 2 -18.21 -9.40 31.77
CA SER A 2 -16.89 -9.58 31.12
C SER A 2 -16.95 -9.67 29.58
N MET A 3 -18.04 -10.22 29.03
CA MET A 3 -18.21 -10.40 27.57
C MET A 3 -18.37 -9.06 26.82
N LEU A 4 -19.14 -8.12 27.40
CA LEU A 4 -19.32 -6.74 26.87
C LEU A 4 -18.02 -5.94 26.82
N ARG A 5 -17.04 -6.24 27.69
CA ARG A 5 -15.74 -5.53 27.75
C ARG A 5 -14.80 -5.90 26.58
N LYS A 6 -15.12 -6.97 25.83
CA LYS A 6 -14.31 -7.52 24.74
C LYS A 6 -15.03 -7.57 23.39
N VAL A 7 -16.19 -6.92 23.24
CA VAL A 7 -16.96 -6.91 21.97
C VAL A 7 -16.09 -6.46 20.79
N TRP A 8 -15.23 -5.48 21.00
CA TRP A 8 -14.32 -4.99 19.96
C TRP A 8 -13.31 -6.04 19.47
N LEU A 9 -12.92 -7.02 20.30
CA LEU A 9 -12.05 -8.13 19.86
C LEU A 9 -12.81 -9.05 18.91
N TRP A 10 -14.06 -9.38 19.25
CA TRP A 10 -14.92 -10.20 18.39
C TRP A 10 -15.20 -9.51 17.06
N LEU A 11 -15.45 -8.20 17.07
CA LEU A 11 -15.62 -7.42 15.84
C LEU A 11 -14.34 -7.38 15.00
N LEU A 12 -13.15 -7.25 15.62
CA LEU A 12 -11.89 -7.33 14.90
C LEU A 12 -11.69 -8.72 14.28
N ILE A 13 -12.01 -9.79 15.01
CA ILE A 13 -11.97 -11.15 14.48
C ILE A 13 -12.92 -11.29 13.29
N LEU A 14 -14.14 -10.75 13.37
CA LEU A 14 -15.09 -10.75 12.25
C LEU A 14 -14.55 -10.00 11.03
N ILE A 15 -13.87 -8.86 11.22
CA ILE A 15 -13.19 -8.13 10.15
C ILE A 15 -12.11 -9.00 9.50
N LEU A 16 -11.29 -9.68 10.30
CA LEU A 16 -10.23 -10.57 9.78
C LEU A 16 -10.81 -11.78 9.04
N VAL A 17 -11.88 -12.39 9.56
CA VAL A 17 -12.58 -13.49 8.89
C VAL A 17 -13.17 -13.02 7.57
N TYR A 18 -13.86 -11.88 7.56
CA TYR A 18 -14.38 -11.28 6.34
C TYR A 18 -13.28 -11.03 5.31
N PHE A 19 -12.18 -10.41 5.72
CA PHE A 19 -11.03 -10.14 4.87
C PHE A 19 -10.44 -11.43 4.28
N THR A 20 -10.34 -12.48 5.10
CA THR A 20 -9.86 -13.81 4.68
C THR A 20 -10.78 -14.41 3.62
N VAL A 21 -12.10 -14.28 3.77
CA VAL A 21 -13.07 -14.74 2.76
C VAL A 21 -12.93 -13.95 1.46
N ARG A 22 -12.73 -12.63 1.53
CA ARG A 22 -12.49 -11.77 0.35
C ARG A 22 -11.20 -12.11 -0.38
N CYS A 23 -10.16 -12.57 0.33
CA CYS A 23 -8.89 -13.02 -0.23
C CYS A 23 -8.82 -14.55 -0.42
N SER A 24 -9.97 -15.23 -0.54
CA SER A 24 -10.01 -16.71 -0.56
C SER A 24 -9.26 -17.34 -1.74
N SER A 25 -9.08 -16.60 -2.85
CA SER A 25 -8.27 -17.02 -3.99
C SER A 25 -6.84 -17.40 -3.61
N VAL A 26 -6.28 -16.79 -2.57
CA VAL A 26 -4.93 -17.09 -2.05
C VAL A 26 -4.79 -18.57 -1.70
N PHE A 27 -5.83 -19.21 -1.17
CA PHE A 27 -5.78 -20.61 -0.74
C PHE A 27 -5.90 -21.60 -1.90
N SER A 28 -6.32 -21.14 -3.08
CA SER A 28 -6.34 -21.92 -4.33
C SER A 28 -5.11 -21.69 -5.21
N THR A 29 -4.31 -20.66 -4.92
CA THR A 29 -3.09 -20.36 -5.68
C THR A 29 -2.01 -21.40 -5.40
N HIS A 30 -1.47 -22.00 -6.46
CA HIS A 30 -0.35 -22.92 -6.38
C HIS A 30 0.78 -22.42 -7.27
N PHE A 31 1.96 -22.27 -6.69
CA PHE A 31 3.15 -21.87 -7.42
C PHE A 31 3.76 -23.07 -8.13
N GLN A 32 3.90 -22.97 -9.46
CA GLN A 32 4.50 -23.99 -10.31
C GLN A 32 5.75 -23.39 -10.99
N PRO A 33 6.96 -23.62 -10.44
CA PRO A 33 8.17 -22.98 -10.93
C PRO A 33 8.43 -23.23 -12.42
N GLY A 34 8.22 -24.45 -12.91
CA GLY A 34 8.47 -24.79 -14.32
C GLY A 34 7.59 -24.00 -15.28
N VAL A 35 6.29 -23.88 -14.97
CA VAL A 35 5.32 -23.17 -15.83
C VAL A 35 5.62 -21.67 -15.87
N ILE A 36 5.84 -21.04 -14.71
CA ILE A 36 6.07 -19.60 -14.68
C ILE A 36 7.42 -19.19 -15.29
N LEU A 37 8.43 -20.05 -15.20
CA LEU A 37 9.73 -19.84 -15.85
C LEU A 37 9.61 -19.98 -17.37
N GLU A 38 8.86 -20.97 -17.87
CA GLU A 38 8.58 -21.12 -19.30
C GLU A 38 7.82 -19.91 -19.85
N GLU A 39 6.75 -19.47 -19.16
CA GLU A 39 6.02 -18.23 -19.54
C GLU A 39 6.93 -17.00 -19.56
N TYR A 40 7.89 -16.91 -18.63
CA TYR A 40 8.85 -15.81 -18.59
C TYR A 40 9.85 -15.88 -19.76
N GLU A 41 10.33 -17.07 -20.12
CA GLU A 41 11.18 -17.25 -21.30
C GLU A 41 10.45 -16.87 -22.60
N GLU A 42 9.18 -17.27 -22.74
CA GLU A 42 8.35 -16.85 -23.88
C GLU A 42 8.18 -15.33 -23.95
N PHE A 43 7.96 -14.70 -22.79
CA PHE A 43 7.89 -13.24 -22.68
C PHE A 43 9.18 -12.55 -23.12
N LEU A 44 10.34 -13.07 -22.71
CA LEU A 44 11.64 -12.54 -23.15
C LEU A 44 11.86 -12.66 -24.67
N LEU A 45 11.20 -13.62 -25.32
CA LEU A 45 11.18 -13.77 -26.78
C LEU A 45 10.14 -12.87 -27.47
N GLY A 46 9.48 -11.98 -26.72
CA GLY A 46 8.46 -11.06 -27.22
C GLY A 46 7.09 -11.72 -27.44
N ARG A 47 6.83 -12.86 -26.79
CA ARG A 47 5.54 -13.58 -26.90
C ARG A 47 4.74 -13.42 -25.62
N GLY A 48 3.45 -13.13 -25.76
CA GLY A 48 2.54 -13.02 -24.62
C GLY A 48 2.68 -11.71 -23.82
N PHE A 49 2.02 -11.69 -22.67
CA PHE A 49 2.02 -10.57 -21.73
C PHE A 49 2.42 -11.08 -20.34
N PHE A 50 3.30 -10.34 -19.66
CA PHE A 50 3.80 -10.70 -18.35
C PHE A 50 3.55 -9.57 -17.37
N SER A 51 2.66 -9.79 -16.42
CA SER A 51 2.28 -8.80 -15.42
C SER A 51 3.32 -8.67 -14.31
N ASP A 52 3.31 -7.52 -13.62
CA ASP A 52 4.25 -7.21 -12.53
C ASP A 52 4.22 -8.27 -11.42
N ASP A 53 3.06 -8.78 -11.04
CA ASP A 53 2.92 -9.82 -10.02
C ASP A 53 3.60 -11.14 -10.44
N LYS A 54 3.46 -11.55 -11.70
CA LYS A 54 4.20 -12.71 -12.25
C LYS A 54 5.70 -12.44 -12.27
N LEU A 55 6.13 -11.25 -12.69
CA LEU A 55 7.54 -10.85 -12.70
C LEU A 55 8.15 -10.88 -11.29
N TYR A 56 7.42 -10.42 -10.29
CA TYR A 56 7.86 -10.45 -8.90
C TYR A 56 7.90 -11.88 -8.34
N ALA A 57 7.01 -12.77 -8.76
CA ALA A 57 7.06 -14.20 -8.42
C ALA A 57 8.30 -14.88 -9.03
N VAL A 58 8.55 -14.71 -10.34
CA VAL A 58 9.77 -15.26 -10.98
C VAL A 58 11.04 -14.71 -10.33
N ALA A 59 11.08 -13.41 -10.05
CA ALA A 59 12.21 -12.80 -9.37
C ALA A 59 12.37 -13.35 -7.94
N GLY A 60 11.26 -13.52 -7.21
CA GLY A 60 11.24 -14.12 -5.88
C GLY A 60 11.86 -15.52 -5.89
N TRP A 61 11.39 -16.39 -6.77
CA TRP A 61 11.91 -17.75 -6.94
C TRP A 61 13.40 -17.74 -7.27
N SER A 62 13.80 -16.91 -8.23
CA SER A 62 15.21 -16.81 -8.64
C SER A 62 16.10 -16.33 -7.50
N TYR A 63 15.66 -15.33 -6.73
CA TYR A 63 16.45 -14.75 -5.64
C TYR A 63 16.68 -15.75 -4.51
N VAL A 64 15.67 -16.52 -4.12
CA VAL A 64 15.83 -17.53 -3.06
C VAL A 64 16.65 -18.74 -3.52
N HIS A 65 16.86 -18.91 -4.82
CA HIS A 65 17.79 -19.87 -5.42
C HIS A 65 19.17 -19.27 -5.73
N GLY A 66 19.47 -18.07 -5.24
CA GLY A 66 20.80 -17.46 -5.30
C GLY A 66 21.03 -16.53 -6.49
N ALA A 67 20.02 -16.25 -7.31
CA ALA A 67 20.16 -15.21 -8.33
C ALA A 67 20.36 -13.84 -7.66
N SER A 68 21.32 -13.08 -8.19
CA SER A 68 21.62 -11.74 -7.68
C SER A 68 20.48 -10.75 -8.00
N PRO A 69 20.13 -9.81 -7.09
CA PRO A 69 19.10 -8.79 -7.27
C PRO A 69 19.16 -7.93 -8.54
N ASP A 70 20.31 -7.83 -9.19
CA ASP A 70 20.51 -7.09 -10.44
C ASP A 70 20.21 -7.90 -11.71
N ALA A 71 20.04 -9.22 -11.60
CA ALA A 71 19.83 -10.13 -12.73
C ALA A 71 18.39 -10.12 -13.27
N ILE A 72 17.40 -10.03 -12.38
CA ILE A 72 15.98 -10.02 -12.75
C ILE A 72 15.22 -8.95 -11.99
N ASN A 73 14.36 -8.22 -12.71
CA ASN A 73 13.56 -7.11 -12.20
C ASN A 73 14.38 -6.16 -11.31
N PHE A 74 15.55 -5.71 -11.78
CA PHE A 74 16.46 -4.88 -10.98
C PHE A 74 15.85 -3.54 -10.55
N GLU A 75 14.74 -3.15 -11.17
CA GLU A 75 14.04 -1.86 -11.07
C GLU A 75 13.51 -1.55 -9.67
N HIS A 76 13.34 -2.57 -8.82
CA HIS A 76 12.87 -2.40 -7.44
C HIS A 76 13.81 -3.04 -6.42
N PRO A 77 13.88 -2.48 -5.20
CA PRO A 77 14.64 -3.08 -4.11
C PRO A 77 14.17 -4.50 -3.78
N PRO A 78 15.05 -5.36 -3.23
CA PRO A 78 14.86 -6.80 -3.34
C PRO A 78 14.00 -7.42 -2.23
N LEU A 79 13.75 -6.75 -1.11
CA LEU A 79 13.12 -7.39 0.06
C LEU A 79 11.73 -7.94 -0.24
N GLY A 80 10.89 -7.19 -0.95
CA GLY A 80 9.55 -7.66 -1.31
C GLY A 80 9.60 -8.94 -2.15
N LYS A 81 10.55 -9.03 -3.10
CA LYS A 81 10.78 -10.22 -3.92
C LYS A 81 11.32 -11.38 -3.09
N TYR A 82 12.24 -11.14 -2.16
CA TYR A 82 12.66 -12.19 -1.22
C TYR A 82 11.48 -12.73 -0.39
N LEU A 83 10.59 -11.87 0.10
CA LEU A 83 9.42 -12.32 0.84
C LEU A 83 8.45 -13.14 -0.04
N ILE A 84 8.30 -12.78 -1.31
CA ILE A 84 7.56 -13.60 -2.29
C ILE A 84 8.24 -14.96 -2.48
N GLY A 85 9.55 -15.00 -2.70
CA GLY A 85 10.31 -16.25 -2.84
C GLY A 85 10.29 -17.15 -1.60
N LEU A 86 10.32 -16.55 -0.40
CA LEU A 86 10.13 -17.31 0.84
C LEU A 86 8.72 -17.91 0.92
N SER A 87 7.72 -17.20 0.42
CA SER A 87 6.35 -17.71 0.33
C SER A 87 6.28 -18.94 -0.56
N GLU A 88 6.99 -18.90 -1.69
CA GLU A 88 7.07 -20.02 -2.63
C GLU A 88 7.76 -21.24 -2.02
N ILE A 89 8.86 -21.06 -1.28
CA ILE A 89 9.56 -22.17 -0.60
C ILE A 89 8.70 -22.81 0.48
N PHE A 90 8.08 -22.01 1.36
CA PHE A 90 7.40 -22.55 2.54
C PHE A 90 5.97 -23.04 2.26
N PHE A 91 5.29 -22.42 1.29
CA PHE A 91 3.87 -22.68 1.03
C PHE A 91 3.60 -23.22 -0.38
N MET A 92 4.60 -23.29 -1.27
CA MET A 92 4.38 -23.50 -2.70
C MET A 92 3.32 -22.55 -3.25
N ASN A 93 3.38 -21.30 -2.81
CA ASN A 93 2.39 -20.27 -3.10
C ASN A 93 3.04 -18.88 -3.00
N HIS A 94 3.09 -18.17 -4.11
CA HIS A 94 3.77 -16.86 -4.25
C HIS A 94 3.02 -15.68 -3.58
N VAL A 95 1.80 -15.91 -3.07
CA VAL A 95 0.91 -14.88 -2.51
C VAL A 95 0.71 -15.02 -0.99
N MET A 96 0.89 -16.22 -0.44
CA MET A 96 0.55 -16.55 0.96
C MET A 96 1.18 -15.60 2.00
N LEU A 97 2.47 -15.29 1.90
CA LEU A 97 3.10 -14.33 2.82
C LEU A 97 2.56 -12.90 2.63
N GLY A 98 2.23 -12.49 1.40
CA GLY A 98 1.57 -11.21 1.14
C GLY A 98 0.27 -11.09 1.92
N PHE A 99 -0.59 -12.12 1.81
CA PHE A 99 -1.84 -12.22 2.57
C PHE A 99 -1.64 -12.18 4.10
N ILE A 100 -0.65 -12.91 4.62
CA ILE A 100 -0.33 -12.90 6.06
C ILE A 100 0.06 -11.48 6.50
N PHE A 101 0.91 -10.79 5.75
CA PHE A 101 1.33 -9.42 6.04
C PHE A 101 0.16 -8.44 5.93
N SER A 102 -0.82 -8.68 5.04
CA SER A 102 -2.07 -7.92 5.00
C SER A 102 -2.88 -8.08 6.29
N ALA A 103 -3.12 -9.31 6.71
CA ALA A 103 -3.85 -9.57 7.95
C ALA A 103 -3.15 -8.93 9.17
N LEU A 104 -1.82 -8.99 9.23
CA LEU A 104 -1.02 -8.32 10.25
C LEU A 104 -1.12 -6.79 10.16
N THR A 105 -1.19 -6.22 8.96
CA THR A 105 -1.39 -4.77 8.76
C THR A 105 -2.73 -4.34 9.35
N LEU A 106 -3.83 -5.07 9.12
CA LEU A 106 -5.14 -4.77 9.73
C LEU A 106 -5.05 -4.71 11.27
N ILE A 107 -4.30 -5.64 11.88
CA ILE A 107 -4.06 -5.67 13.32
C ILE A 107 -3.23 -4.46 13.79
N VAL A 108 -2.14 -4.13 13.08
CA VAL A 108 -1.31 -2.96 13.40
C VAL A 108 -2.14 -1.68 13.32
N ILE A 109 -2.94 -1.52 12.26
CA ILE A 109 -3.81 -0.36 12.05
C ILE A 109 -4.88 -0.27 13.14
N PHE A 110 -5.45 -1.40 13.57
CA PHE A 110 -6.33 -1.42 14.74
C PHE A 110 -5.61 -0.88 15.99
N PHE A 111 -4.39 -1.33 16.29
CA PHE A 111 -3.65 -0.85 17.47
C PHE A 111 -3.26 0.63 17.39
N VAL A 112 -2.89 1.14 16.21
CA VAL A 112 -2.67 2.57 15.99
C VAL A 112 -3.97 3.33 16.26
N SER A 113 -5.08 2.88 15.68
CA SER A 113 -6.40 3.51 15.85
C SER A 113 -6.84 3.53 17.31
N ARG A 114 -6.67 2.43 18.03
CA ARG A 114 -6.96 2.31 19.47
C ARG A 114 -6.15 3.26 20.34
N ARG A 115 -4.96 3.63 19.89
CA ARG A 115 -4.11 4.57 20.63
C ARG A 115 -4.55 6.01 20.43
N VAL A 116 -4.99 6.34 19.21
CA VAL A 116 -5.27 7.71 18.75
C VAL A 116 -6.71 8.13 19.01
N LEU A 117 -7.67 7.21 18.86
CA LEU A 117 -9.10 7.49 18.96
C LEU A 117 -9.64 7.21 20.37
N ALA A 118 -10.59 8.04 20.81
CA ALA A 118 -11.21 7.88 22.13
C ALA A 118 -12.26 6.75 22.11
N ASN A 119 -13.07 6.67 21.06
CA ASN A 119 -14.12 5.66 20.92
C ASN A 119 -13.56 4.33 20.37
N HIS A 120 -13.74 3.27 21.16
CA HIS A 120 -13.28 1.92 20.86
C HIS A 120 -13.92 1.27 19.63
N LEU A 121 -15.18 1.61 19.34
CA LEU A 121 -15.88 1.11 18.15
C LEU A 121 -15.43 1.87 16.91
N VAL A 122 -15.22 3.19 17.00
CA VAL A 122 -14.66 3.99 15.91
C VAL A 122 -13.22 3.56 15.59
N ALA A 123 -12.46 3.05 16.56
CA ALA A 123 -11.14 2.44 16.32
C ALA A 123 -11.15 1.16 15.46
N LEU A 124 -12.31 0.53 15.25
CA LEU A 124 -12.46 -0.57 14.29
C LEU A 124 -12.75 -0.06 12.87
N LEU A 125 -13.08 1.23 12.69
CA LEU A 125 -13.42 1.77 11.38
C LEU A 125 -12.24 1.70 10.41
N PRO A 126 -10.99 2.08 10.76
CA PRO A 126 -9.87 1.99 9.82
C PRO A 126 -9.56 0.57 9.30
N PRO A 127 -9.42 -0.47 10.15
CA PRO A 127 -9.23 -1.83 9.64
C PRO A 127 -10.46 -2.36 8.90
N LEU A 128 -11.68 -1.95 9.26
CA LEU A 128 -12.89 -2.30 8.51
C LEU A 128 -12.86 -1.69 7.09
N LEU A 129 -12.61 -0.39 6.97
CA LEU A 129 -12.52 0.29 5.67
C LEU A 129 -11.41 -0.30 4.81
N LEU A 130 -10.25 -0.60 5.40
CA LEU A 130 -9.15 -1.24 4.68
C LEU A 130 -9.50 -2.66 4.22
N SER A 131 -10.23 -3.44 5.03
CA SER A 131 -10.72 -4.78 4.63
C SER A 131 -11.79 -4.76 3.54
N LEU A 132 -12.42 -3.61 3.31
CA LEU A 132 -13.41 -3.37 2.25
C LEU A 132 -12.78 -2.70 1.02
N ASP A 133 -11.54 -2.26 1.09
CA ASP A 133 -10.85 -1.60 -0.01
C ASP A 133 -10.41 -2.63 -1.05
N ARG A 134 -10.90 -2.48 -2.28
CA ARG A 134 -10.63 -3.43 -3.37
C ARG A 134 -9.17 -3.45 -3.76
N LEU A 135 -8.51 -2.29 -3.81
CA LEU A 135 -7.09 -2.20 -4.10
C LEU A 135 -6.29 -2.99 -3.08
N TYR A 136 -6.67 -2.87 -1.81
CA TYR A 136 -6.03 -3.62 -0.73
C TYR A 136 -6.29 -5.13 -0.82
N ILE A 137 -7.52 -5.57 -1.14
CA ILE A 137 -7.87 -6.99 -1.32
C ILE A 137 -7.09 -7.60 -2.51
N ASP A 138 -7.08 -6.91 -3.66
CA ASP A 138 -6.44 -7.37 -4.89
C ASP A 138 -4.93 -7.55 -4.68
N PHE A 139 -4.29 -6.57 -4.03
CA PHE A 139 -2.85 -6.60 -3.74
C PHE A 139 -2.49 -7.55 -2.60
N SER A 140 -3.46 -7.92 -1.75
CA SER A 140 -3.29 -8.99 -0.75
C SER A 140 -3.41 -10.38 -1.34
N SER A 141 -3.97 -10.48 -2.54
CA SER A 141 -4.23 -11.74 -3.26
C SER A 141 -3.38 -11.90 -4.52
N SER A 142 -2.33 -11.10 -4.66
CA SER A 142 -1.34 -11.13 -5.75
C SER A 142 0.07 -10.92 -5.20
N SER A 143 1.10 -11.18 -6.02
CA SER A 143 2.51 -11.04 -5.61
C SER A 143 3.03 -9.60 -5.72
N MET A 144 2.27 -8.62 -5.23
CA MET A 144 2.64 -7.21 -5.31
C MET A 144 3.53 -6.77 -4.15
N LEU A 145 4.51 -5.89 -4.42
CA LEU A 145 5.49 -5.44 -3.42
C LEU A 145 4.89 -4.45 -2.40
N GLU A 146 3.82 -3.77 -2.80
CA GLU A 146 3.15 -2.73 -2.03
C GLU A 146 2.61 -3.25 -0.71
N ILE A 147 2.22 -4.51 -0.62
CA ILE A 147 1.60 -5.04 0.59
C ILE A 147 2.61 -5.15 1.74
N TYR A 148 3.84 -5.56 1.43
CA TYR A 148 4.96 -5.57 2.37
C TYR A 148 5.40 -4.15 2.74
N ALA A 149 5.48 -3.26 1.74
CA ALA A 149 5.76 -1.84 1.97
C ALA A 149 4.72 -1.21 2.89
N THR A 150 3.43 -1.53 2.71
CA THR A 150 2.31 -1.05 3.52
C THR A 150 2.40 -1.56 4.96
N PHE A 151 2.68 -2.85 5.15
CA PHE A 151 2.88 -3.42 6.49
C PHE A 151 4.02 -2.73 7.25
N PHE A 152 5.21 -2.65 6.66
CA PHE A 152 6.35 -2.02 7.31
C PHE A 152 6.11 -0.52 7.53
N SER A 153 5.42 0.16 6.61
CA SER A 153 4.99 1.56 6.81
C SER A 153 4.08 1.72 8.02
N ALA A 154 3.04 0.89 8.13
CA ALA A 154 2.11 0.89 9.26
C ALA A 154 2.83 0.60 10.59
N LEU A 155 3.78 -0.36 10.58
CA LEU A 155 4.57 -0.72 11.74
C LEU A 155 5.54 0.40 12.17
N SER A 156 6.17 1.11 11.22
CA SER A 156 6.97 2.31 11.52
C SER A 156 6.14 3.40 12.19
N ILE A 157 4.93 3.67 11.69
CA ILE A 157 4.02 4.63 12.34
C ILE A 157 3.61 4.16 13.74
N TYR A 158 3.28 2.88 13.90
CA TYR A 158 2.99 2.30 15.22
C TYR A 158 4.15 2.54 16.20
N LEU A 159 5.39 2.26 15.79
CA LEU A 159 6.57 2.49 16.62
C LEU A 159 6.79 3.98 16.93
N LEU A 160 6.42 4.89 16.02
CA LEU A 160 6.54 6.34 16.20
C LEU A 160 5.53 6.89 17.22
N VAL A 161 4.25 6.53 17.05
CA VAL A 161 3.14 7.21 17.75
C VAL A 161 2.61 6.43 18.95
N VAL A 162 2.74 5.10 18.94
CA VAL A 162 2.19 4.23 20.00
C VAL A 162 3.25 3.87 21.03
N SER A 163 4.43 3.43 20.57
CA SER A 163 5.49 2.98 21.48
C SER A 163 6.16 4.14 22.21
N ARG A 164 6.37 3.99 23.51
CA ARG A 164 7.06 4.97 24.37
C ARG A 164 8.43 4.49 24.85
N ARG A 165 8.86 3.30 24.41
CA ARG A 165 10.10 2.67 24.86
C ARG A 165 11.28 3.20 24.04
N VAL A 166 12.44 3.34 24.67
CA VAL A 166 13.64 3.91 24.03
C VAL A 166 14.10 3.08 22.83
N TRP A 167 13.99 1.74 22.90
CA TRP A 167 14.32 0.83 21.80
C TRP A 167 13.39 0.95 20.59
N ALA A 168 12.22 1.57 20.75
CA ALA A 168 11.28 1.71 19.64
C ALA A 168 11.80 2.66 18.56
N THR A 169 12.63 3.64 18.93
CA THR A 169 13.22 4.57 17.97
C THR A 169 14.17 3.83 17.01
N PRO A 170 15.26 3.15 17.44
CA PRO A 170 16.11 2.42 16.49
C PRO A 170 15.34 1.37 15.69
N LEU A 171 14.39 0.64 16.32
CA LEU A 171 13.56 -0.33 15.60
C LEU A 171 12.69 0.31 14.53
N LEU A 172 12.13 1.51 14.76
CA LEU A 172 11.37 2.25 13.74
C LEU A 172 12.19 2.44 12.48
N TYR A 173 13.46 2.80 12.60
CA TYR A 173 14.35 3.05 11.47
C TYR A 173 14.81 1.77 10.78
N VAL A 174 14.98 0.67 11.53
CA VAL A 174 15.12 -0.67 10.91
C VAL A 174 13.87 -0.98 10.08
N VAL A 175 12.67 -0.85 10.65
CA VAL A 175 11.41 -1.14 9.95
C VAL A 175 11.19 -0.19 8.76
N ALA A 176 11.56 1.08 8.88
CA ALA A 176 11.48 2.04 7.77
C ALA A 176 12.48 1.70 6.64
N GLY A 177 13.67 1.21 7.01
CA GLY A 177 14.63 0.64 6.06
C GLY A 177 14.06 -0.57 5.32
N LEU A 178 13.38 -1.49 6.03
CA LEU A 178 12.68 -2.64 5.41
C LEU A 178 11.56 -2.18 4.47
N ALA A 179 10.77 -1.17 4.86
CA ALA A 179 9.74 -0.60 3.98
C ALA A 179 10.37 -0.08 2.69
N LEU A 180 11.47 0.69 2.81
CA LEU A 180 12.20 1.24 1.67
C LEU A 180 12.81 0.15 0.78
N SER A 181 13.25 -0.97 1.37
CA SER A 181 13.71 -2.16 0.66
C SER A 181 12.61 -2.96 -0.03
N CYS A 182 11.33 -2.63 0.18
CA CYS A 182 10.24 -3.16 -0.62
C CYS A 182 9.92 -2.23 -1.79
N LYS A 183 9.78 -0.92 -1.53
CA LYS A 183 9.45 0.06 -2.56
C LYS A 183 9.85 1.47 -2.14
N TRP A 184 10.47 2.24 -3.05
CA TRP A 184 10.91 3.62 -2.78
C TRP A 184 9.79 4.63 -2.56
N THR A 185 8.55 4.31 -2.93
CA THR A 185 7.39 5.19 -2.72
C THR A 185 7.19 5.54 -1.24
N VAL A 186 7.71 4.74 -0.30
CA VAL A 186 7.57 4.95 1.15
C VAL A 186 8.57 5.94 1.76
N LEU A 187 9.37 6.64 0.95
CA LEU A 187 10.33 7.66 1.43
C LEU A 187 9.67 8.74 2.31
N PHE A 188 8.36 8.98 2.15
CA PHE A 188 7.60 9.92 2.99
C PHE A 188 7.74 9.63 4.50
N ILE A 189 7.95 8.38 4.91
CA ILE A 189 8.05 7.98 6.33
C ILE A 189 9.19 8.70 7.03
N PHE A 190 10.31 8.96 6.34
CA PHE A 190 11.47 9.60 6.94
C PHE A 190 11.21 11.07 7.30
N VAL A 191 10.26 11.74 6.63
CA VAL A 191 9.90 13.13 6.96
C VAL A 191 9.09 13.22 8.27
N LEU A 192 8.48 12.10 8.71
CA LEU A 192 7.53 12.09 9.81
C LEU A 192 8.18 12.18 11.22
N PRO A 193 9.26 11.46 11.56
CA PRO A 193 9.90 11.59 12.87
C PRO A 193 10.38 13.00 13.20
N PRO A 194 11.02 13.77 12.28
CA PRO A 194 11.37 15.16 12.56
C PRO A 194 10.15 16.02 12.93
N ILE A 195 9.06 15.89 12.16
CA ILE A 195 7.81 16.62 12.44
C ILE A 195 7.23 16.21 13.79
N TYR A 196 7.23 14.91 14.11
CA TYR A 196 6.80 14.39 15.41
C TYR A 196 7.63 14.96 16.57
N TYR A 197 8.95 15.01 16.42
CA TYR A 197 9.82 15.55 17.47
C TYR A 197 9.62 17.05 17.68
N LEU A 198 9.44 17.81 16.60
CA LEU A 198 9.11 19.23 16.67
C LEU A 198 7.74 19.46 17.34
N SER A 199 6.69 18.74 16.91
CA SER A 199 5.33 18.92 17.43
C SER A 199 5.17 18.48 18.88
N THR A 200 6.02 17.58 19.36
CA THR A 200 6.02 17.10 20.75
C THR A 200 7.07 17.79 21.63
N GLY A 201 7.76 18.82 21.13
CA GLY A 201 8.78 19.56 21.87
C GLY A 201 10.07 18.77 22.17
N LYS A 202 10.28 17.62 21.53
CA LYS A 202 11.43 16.72 21.73
C LYS A 202 12.60 17.07 20.80
N ILE A 203 12.93 18.35 20.68
CA ILE A 203 13.89 18.88 19.70
C ILE A 203 15.26 18.21 19.82
N ASP A 204 15.69 17.85 21.03
CA ASP A 204 16.98 17.17 21.26
C ASP A 204 17.12 15.85 20.49
N ARG A 205 16.00 15.16 20.22
CA ARG A 205 15.98 13.91 19.44
C ARG A 205 16.37 14.12 17.97
N LEU A 206 16.27 15.34 17.44
CA LEU A 206 16.69 15.66 16.07
C LEU A 206 18.21 15.52 15.89
N ARG A 207 19.01 15.70 16.93
CA ARG A 207 20.47 15.52 16.85
C ARG A 207 20.86 14.09 16.52
N SER A 208 20.06 13.12 16.96
CA SER A 208 20.26 11.70 16.68
C SER A 208 19.64 11.26 15.35
N TYR A 209 18.88 12.12 14.67
CA TYR A 209 18.19 11.78 13.42
C TYR A 209 19.15 11.31 12.31
N PRO A 210 20.32 11.92 12.07
CA PRO A 210 21.27 11.42 11.07
C PRO A 210 21.77 10.01 11.37
N LEU A 211 22.05 9.68 12.64
CA LEU A 211 22.45 8.33 13.05
C LEU A 211 21.37 7.30 12.72
N TYR A 212 20.11 7.66 13.00
CA TYR A 212 18.97 6.79 12.72
C TYR A 212 18.69 6.61 11.22
N LEU A 213 18.96 7.64 10.39
CA LEU A 213 18.96 7.49 8.94
C LEU A 213 20.02 6.48 8.48
N SER A 214 21.22 6.51 9.08
CA SER A 214 22.26 5.51 8.80
C SER A 214 21.80 4.08 9.14
N ILE A 215 21.03 3.88 10.22
CA ILE A 215 20.45 2.55 10.54
C ILE A 215 19.51 2.08 9.42
N SER A 216 18.70 2.99 8.86
CA SER A 216 17.77 2.66 7.78
C SER A 216 18.53 2.33 6.49
N ALA A 217 19.57 3.11 6.17
CA ALA A 217 20.44 2.86 5.03
C ALA A 217 21.18 1.53 5.15
N LEU A 218 21.71 1.20 6.33
CA LEU A 218 22.35 -0.10 6.58
C LEU A 218 21.35 -1.25 6.45
N THR A 219 20.13 -1.09 6.97
CA THR A 219 19.07 -2.09 6.80
C THR A 219 18.75 -2.27 5.33
N TYR A 220 18.64 -1.18 4.58
CA TYR A 220 18.39 -1.20 3.14
C TYR A 220 19.49 -1.96 2.39
N THR A 221 20.75 -1.58 2.61
CA THR A 221 21.91 -2.23 1.99
C THR A 221 22.02 -3.71 2.37
N ALA A 222 21.68 -4.08 3.62
CA ALA A 222 21.71 -5.48 4.07
C ALA A 222 20.75 -6.37 3.26
N THR A 223 19.65 -5.83 2.70
CA THR A 223 18.75 -6.61 1.84
C THR A 223 19.38 -7.00 0.49
N TYR A 224 20.52 -6.42 0.13
CA TYR A 224 21.32 -6.77 -1.05
C TYR A 224 22.44 -7.79 -0.73
N ILE A 225 22.33 -8.56 0.36
CA ILE A 225 23.42 -9.47 0.77
C ILE A 225 23.83 -10.45 -0.34
N VAL A 226 22.89 -11.04 -1.08
CA VAL A 226 23.19 -11.95 -2.21
C VAL A 226 23.90 -11.24 -3.36
N PHE A 227 23.60 -9.96 -3.59
CA PHE A 227 24.31 -9.14 -4.58
C PHE A 227 25.80 -9.06 -4.24
N PHE A 228 26.14 -8.78 -2.99
CA PHE A 228 27.52 -8.73 -2.53
C PHE A 228 28.19 -10.11 -2.48
N LEU A 229 27.46 -11.15 -2.06
CA LEU A 229 27.97 -12.53 -2.06
C LEU A 229 28.26 -13.05 -3.48
N SER A 230 27.63 -12.48 -4.50
CA SER A 230 27.90 -12.77 -5.92
C SER A 230 29.20 -12.10 -6.43
N GLY A 231 29.97 -11.46 -5.56
CA GLY A 231 31.26 -10.84 -5.89
C GLY A 231 31.18 -9.36 -6.24
N ASN A 232 29.99 -8.74 -6.20
CA ASN A 232 29.82 -7.32 -6.49
C ASN A 232 30.37 -6.43 -5.37
N THR A 233 30.92 -5.28 -5.75
CA THR A 233 31.49 -4.30 -4.83
C THR A 233 30.47 -3.25 -4.39
N LEU A 234 30.87 -2.38 -3.45
CA LEU A 234 30.07 -1.21 -3.09
C LEU A 234 29.88 -0.25 -4.28
N GLN A 235 30.86 -0.16 -5.19
CA GLN A 235 30.73 0.67 -6.39
C GLN A 235 29.64 0.10 -7.31
N ASP A 236 29.58 -1.21 -7.48
CA ASP A 236 28.55 -1.88 -8.28
C ASP A 236 27.17 -1.68 -7.66
N PHE A 237 27.08 -1.71 -6.33
CA PHE A 237 25.84 -1.38 -5.62
C PHE A 237 25.39 0.06 -5.92
N MET A 238 26.29 1.04 -5.85
CA MET A 238 25.95 2.44 -6.18
C MET A 238 25.55 2.61 -7.65
N ASN A 239 26.20 1.88 -8.55
CA ASN A 239 25.84 1.83 -9.97
C ASN A 239 24.44 1.24 -10.15
N LEU A 240 24.10 0.16 -9.42
CA LEU A 240 22.77 -0.46 -9.43
C LEU A 240 21.70 0.53 -8.95
N GLN A 241 21.92 1.22 -7.83
CA GLN A 241 20.97 2.25 -7.34
C GLN A 241 20.78 3.36 -8.38
N SER A 242 21.85 3.77 -9.06
CA SER A 242 21.79 4.79 -10.11
C SER A 242 21.02 4.32 -11.34
N ARG A 243 21.21 3.05 -11.76
CA ARG A 243 20.45 2.41 -12.85
C ARG A 243 18.97 2.32 -12.52
N MET A 244 18.61 1.93 -11.30
CA MET A 244 17.22 1.90 -10.83
C MET A 244 16.57 3.28 -10.90
N PHE A 245 17.27 4.31 -10.40
CA PHE A 245 16.79 5.67 -10.47
C PHE A 245 16.60 6.15 -11.91
N ALA A 246 17.59 5.91 -12.78
CA ALA A 246 17.54 6.28 -14.19
C ALA A 246 16.39 5.58 -14.92
N TYR A 247 16.15 4.29 -14.63
CA TYR A 247 15.03 3.54 -15.19
C TYR A 247 13.68 4.18 -14.83
N HIS A 248 13.44 4.43 -13.54
CA HIS A 248 12.19 5.08 -13.10
C HIS A 248 12.05 6.50 -13.63
N HIS A 249 13.16 7.22 -13.78
CA HIS A 249 13.14 8.56 -14.37
C HIS A 249 12.80 8.52 -15.86
N TRP A 250 13.36 7.57 -16.61
CA TRP A 250 13.09 7.36 -18.02
C TRP A 250 11.66 6.89 -18.28
N MET A 251 11.17 5.90 -17.52
CA MET A 251 9.78 5.41 -17.59
C MET A 251 8.77 6.54 -17.38
N ARG A 252 9.06 7.51 -16.50
CA ARG A 252 8.21 8.70 -16.30
C ARG A 252 8.12 9.58 -17.54
N PHE A 253 9.15 9.64 -18.38
CA PHE A 253 9.12 10.41 -19.62
C PHE A 253 8.42 9.64 -20.74
N GLU A 254 8.69 8.34 -20.88
CA GLU A 254 8.04 7.52 -21.92
C GLU A 254 6.53 7.41 -21.74
N LEU A 255 6.07 7.25 -20.50
CA LEU A 255 4.64 7.20 -20.17
C LEU A 255 3.94 8.57 -20.34
N GLY A 256 4.71 9.62 -20.64
CA GLY A 256 4.29 11.02 -20.71
C GLY A 256 4.35 11.73 -19.36
N SER A 257 4.34 13.06 -19.40
CA SER A 257 4.24 13.93 -18.21
C SER A 257 2.79 14.34 -17.99
N PRO A 258 1.94 13.54 -17.33
CA PRO A 258 0.59 13.96 -17.01
C PRO A 258 0.64 15.21 -16.14
N PRO A 259 -0.47 15.95 -16.06
CA PRO A 259 -0.56 17.13 -15.22
C PRO A 259 -0.10 16.82 -13.79
N PRO A 260 0.53 17.78 -13.10
CA PRO A 260 0.76 17.66 -11.66
C PRO A 260 -0.53 17.23 -10.96
N LEU A 261 -0.42 16.42 -9.89
CA LEU A 261 -1.58 15.94 -9.12
C LEU A 261 -2.44 14.90 -9.85
N TYR A 262 -1.93 14.24 -10.90
CA TYR A 262 -2.66 13.18 -11.60
C TYR A 262 -3.13 12.05 -10.67
N ASN A 263 -2.26 11.53 -9.81
CA ASN A 263 -2.67 10.53 -8.82
C ASN A 263 -3.70 11.05 -7.82
N LEU A 264 -3.60 12.32 -7.43
CA LEU A 264 -4.62 12.94 -6.58
C LEU A 264 -5.95 13.01 -7.33
N LEU A 265 -5.96 13.41 -8.61
CA LEU A 265 -7.17 13.44 -9.42
C LEU A 265 -7.80 12.04 -9.51
N ASN A 266 -7.00 11.03 -9.86
CA ASN A 266 -7.41 9.63 -9.92
C ASN A 266 -7.98 9.16 -8.58
N PHE A 267 -7.33 9.53 -7.46
CA PHE A 267 -7.80 9.19 -6.13
C PHE A 267 -9.12 9.89 -5.75
N LEU A 268 -9.34 11.12 -6.23
CA LEU A 268 -10.56 11.89 -5.96
C LEU A 268 -11.74 11.44 -6.82
N THR A 269 -11.51 11.14 -8.11
CA THR A 269 -12.56 10.95 -9.10
C THR A 269 -12.76 9.50 -9.53
N GLY A 270 -11.76 8.63 -9.35
CA GLY A 270 -11.76 7.27 -9.87
C GLY A 270 -11.58 7.17 -11.37
N ILE A 271 -11.33 8.29 -12.06
CA ILE A 271 -11.14 8.34 -13.50
C ILE A 271 -9.64 8.29 -13.77
N GLU A 272 -9.18 7.26 -14.48
CA GLU A 272 -7.78 7.17 -14.90
C GLU A 272 -7.50 8.17 -16.01
N GLY A 273 -8.44 8.36 -16.94
CA GLY A 273 -8.29 9.35 -18.01
C GLY A 273 -8.85 8.86 -19.33
N PRO A 274 -8.60 9.61 -20.42
CA PRO A 274 -9.05 9.22 -21.75
C PRO A 274 -8.38 7.90 -22.17
N THR A 275 -9.17 7.01 -22.78
CA THR A 275 -8.71 5.72 -23.29
C THR A 275 -9.24 5.46 -24.70
N GLN A 276 -8.51 4.63 -25.44
CA GLN A 276 -8.97 4.08 -26.71
C GLN A 276 -9.49 2.66 -26.46
N ILE A 277 -10.73 2.42 -26.89
CA ILE A 277 -11.39 1.13 -26.75
C ILE A 277 -11.33 0.44 -28.11
N ARG A 278 -10.79 -0.78 -28.15
CA ARG A 278 -10.81 -1.62 -29.34
C ARG A 278 -11.58 -2.90 -29.02
N THR A 279 -12.79 -2.99 -29.56
CA THR A 279 -13.58 -4.22 -29.48
C THR A 279 -13.19 -5.15 -30.62
N LEU A 280 -12.64 -6.32 -30.29
CA LEU A 280 -12.32 -7.36 -31.26
C LEU A 280 -13.51 -8.33 -31.36
N ILE A 281 -14.24 -8.30 -32.48
CA ILE A 281 -15.30 -9.27 -32.75
C ILE A 281 -14.69 -10.40 -33.56
N VAL A 282 -14.54 -11.56 -32.93
CA VAL A 282 -14.03 -12.78 -33.58
C VAL A 282 -15.22 -13.59 -34.07
N ASN A 283 -15.39 -13.71 -35.38
CA ASN A 283 -16.36 -14.64 -35.95
C ASN A 283 -15.68 -16.02 -36.12
N PRO A 284 -16.07 -17.05 -35.33
CA PRO A 284 -15.42 -18.36 -35.34
C PRO A 284 -15.53 -19.09 -36.68
N ASP A 285 -16.53 -18.76 -37.52
CA ASP A 285 -16.76 -19.43 -38.80
C ASP A 285 -15.96 -18.81 -39.96
N SER A 286 -15.55 -17.54 -39.83
CA SER A 286 -14.88 -16.80 -40.91
C SER A 286 -13.46 -16.32 -40.57
N ASN A 287 -12.99 -16.51 -39.33
CA ASN A 287 -11.72 -15.96 -38.83
C ASN A 287 -11.56 -14.44 -39.06
N ILE A 288 -12.67 -13.72 -39.30
CA ILE A 288 -12.65 -12.28 -39.49
C ILE A 288 -12.67 -11.63 -38.11
N VAL A 289 -11.69 -10.76 -37.88
CA VAL A 289 -11.62 -9.87 -36.73
C VAL A 289 -12.02 -8.48 -37.18
N THR A 290 -13.24 -8.03 -36.84
CA THR A 290 -13.63 -6.63 -37.00
C THR A 290 -13.26 -5.85 -35.75
N SER A 291 -12.62 -4.68 -35.95
CA SER A 291 -12.21 -3.77 -34.88
C SER A 291 -12.85 -2.41 -35.12
N SER A 292 -13.68 -1.95 -34.19
CA SER A 292 -14.20 -0.59 -34.17
C SER A 292 -13.49 0.20 -33.08
N PRO A 293 -12.57 1.12 -33.43
CA PRO A 293 -11.91 1.97 -32.44
C PRO A 293 -12.90 3.02 -31.92
N GLU A 294 -13.06 3.07 -30.60
CA GLU A 294 -13.90 4.03 -29.90
C GLU A 294 -13.05 4.81 -28.88
N VAL A 295 -13.55 5.96 -28.45
CA VAL A 295 -12.92 6.78 -27.41
C VAL A 295 -13.82 6.75 -26.18
N GLY A 296 -13.21 6.72 -25.00
CA GLY A 296 -13.93 6.74 -23.74
C GLY A 296 -13.07 7.21 -22.58
N LEU A 297 -13.62 7.06 -21.38
CA LEU A 297 -12.93 7.32 -20.12
C LEU A 297 -12.69 6.00 -19.39
N SER A 298 -11.43 5.73 -19.02
CA SER A 298 -11.05 4.58 -18.19
C SER A 298 -11.32 4.87 -16.71
N PHE A 299 -11.82 3.87 -16.00
CA PHE A 299 -12.09 3.93 -14.57
C PHE A 299 -11.18 2.99 -13.80
N ILE A 300 -10.81 3.42 -12.59
CA ILE A 300 -10.10 2.60 -11.63
C ILE A 300 -11.10 1.62 -11.03
N SER A 301 -10.96 0.33 -11.34
CA SER A 301 -11.86 -0.73 -10.84
C SER A 301 -11.97 -0.78 -9.31
N ALA A 302 -10.89 -0.40 -8.62
CA ALA A 302 -10.81 -0.37 -7.16
C ALA A 302 -11.42 0.88 -6.52
N TYR A 303 -11.84 1.88 -7.30
CA TYR A 303 -12.32 3.15 -6.77
C TYR A 303 -13.58 3.01 -5.92
N ASN A 304 -13.59 3.71 -4.79
CA ASN A 304 -14.75 3.84 -3.95
C ASN A 304 -14.97 5.33 -3.59
N PRO A 305 -16.04 5.97 -4.12
CA PRO A 305 -16.32 7.39 -3.89
C PRO A 305 -16.69 7.69 -2.45
N LEU A 306 -17.03 6.68 -1.64
CA LEU A 306 -17.37 6.83 -0.24
C LEU A 306 -16.15 6.71 0.69
N THR A 307 -15.00 6.24 0.19
CA THR A 307 -13.80 6.11 1.02
C THR A 307 -12.68 7.01 0.55
N TRP A 308 -12.30 6.98 -0.72
CA TRP A 308 -11.11 7.68 -1.21
C TRP A 308 -11.21 9.21 -1.09
N PRO A 309 -12.13 9.92 -1.78
CA PRO A 309 -12.18 11.39 -1.70
C PRO A 309 -12.49 11.89 -0.28
N ILE A 310 -13.34 11.18 0.46
CA ILE A 310 -13.68 11.54 1.85
C ILE A 310 -12.45 11.41 2.76
N SER A 311 -11.63 10.38 2.57
CA SER A 311 -10.41 10.19 3.36
C SER A 311 -9.33 11.23 3.02
N PHE A 312 -9.28 11.72 1.78
CA PHE A 312 -8.41 12.85 1.43
C PHE A 312 -8.82 14.12 2.19
N SER A 313 -10.09 14.52 2.12
CA SER A 313 -10.59 15.68 2.86
C SER A 313 -10.41 15.51 4.37
N ALA A 314 -10.69 14.31 4.90
CA ALA A 314 -10.49 14.01 6.31
C ALA A 314 -9.02 14.07 6.72
N SER A 315 -8.08 13.68 5.85
CA SER A 315 -6.63 13.77 6.13
C SER A 315 -6.18 15.22 6.28
N ILE A 316 -6.66 16.12 5.42
CA ILE A 316 -6.38 17.57 5.53
C ILE A 316 -6.93 18.12 6.85
N LEU A 317 -8.20 17.83 7.16
CA LEU A 317 -8.83 18.32 8.40
C LEU A 317 -8.17 17.71 9.65
N ALA A 318 -7.85 16.42 9.62
CA ALA A 318 -7.16 15.75 10.71
C ALA A 318 -5.76 16.36 10.93
N ALA A 319 -5.00 16.63 9.86
CA ALA A 319 -3.72 17.33 9.97
C ALA A 319 -3.89 18.70 10.63
N TYR A 320 -4.85 19.51 10.17
CA TYR A 320 -5.14 20.83 10.74
C TYR A 320 -5.42 20.75 12.24
N TYR A 321 -6.37 19.92 12.67
CA TYR A 321 -6.75 19.82 14.07
C TYR A 321 -5.63 19.21 14.93
N MET A 322 -4.98 18.15 14.47
CA MET A 322 -3.92 17.48 15.24
C MET A 322 -2.69 18.38 15.42
N LEU A 323 -2.31 19.15 14.40
CA LEU A 323 -1.20 20.11 14.51
C LEU A 323 -1.57 21.28 15.42
N ARG A 324 -2.78 21.85 15.27
CA ARG A 324 -3.27 22.95 16.10
C ARG A 324 -3.34 22.58 17.59
N GLU A 325 -3.70 21.33 17.88
CA GLU A 325 -3.81 20.81 19.25
C GLU A 325 -2.53 20.13 19.75
N ALA A 326 -1.42 20.23 19.01
CA ALA A 326 -0.14 19.60 19.32
C ALA A 326 -0.26 18.10 19.66
N GLN A 327 -1.15 17.38 18.96
CA GLN A 327 -1.35 15.97 19.19
C GLN A 327 -0.15 15.17 18.68
N TYR A 328 0.34 14.24 19.51
CA TYR A 328 1.41 13.31 19.17
C TYR A 328 1.07 12.41 17.95
N ALA A 329 -0.21 12.35 17.56
CA ALA A 329 -0.72 11.59 16.42
C ALA A 329 -0.64 12.34 15.07
N ALA A 330 -0.24 13.63 15.07
CA ALA A 330 -0.13 14.46 13.87
C ALA A 330 0.64 13.83 12.68
N PRO A 331 1.67 12.96 12.87
CA PRO A 331 2.31 12.28 11.76
C PRO A 331 1.40 11.41 10.89
N ILE A 332 0.26 10.92 11.42
CA ILE A 332 -0.63 10.00 10.71
C ILE A 332 -1.25 10.66 9.47
N PRO A 333 -2.03 11.76 9.57
CA PRO A 333 -2.58 12.41 8.38
C PRO A 333 -1.48 12.92 7.43
N LEU A 334 -0.33 13.35 7.97
CA LEU A 334 0.80 13.81 7.18
C LEU A 334 1.45 12.69 6.36
N ALA A 335 1.45 11.45 6.86
CA ALA A 335 1.94 10.29 6.14
C ALA A 335 1.23 10.12 4.79
N PHE A 336 -0.11 10.19 4.81
CA PHE A 336 -0.91 10.11 3.58
C PHE A 336 -0.70 11.33 2.68
N ILE A 337 -0.74 12.55 3.24
CA ILE A 337 -0.58 13.80 2.46
C ILE A 337 0.79 13.84 1.76
N PHE A 338 1.88 13.48 2.44
CA PHE A 338 3.21 13.46 1.82
C PHE A 338 3.35 12.37 0.76
N LEU A 339 2.73 11.20 0.95
CA LEU A 339 2.71 10.17 -0.09
C LEU A 339 1.95 10.63 -1.35
N VAL A 340 0.77 11.22 -1.16
CA VAL A 340 -0.01 11.79 -2.27
C VAL A 340 0.82 12.85 -3.00
N ALA A 341 1.46 13.76 -2.25
CA ALA A 341 2.31 14.79 -2.84
C ALA A 341 3.50 14.20 -3.61
N SER A 342 4.19 13.19 -3.06
CA SER A 342 5.38 12.60 -3.69
C SER A 342 5.06 11.76 -4.92
N THR A 343 3.91 11.08 -4.94
CA THR A 343 3.45 10.25 -6.07
C THR A 343 2.70 11.06 -7.14
N SER A 344 2.32 12.30 -6.83
CA SER A 344 1.65 13.23 -7.76
C SER A 344 2.59 13.93 -8.75
N VAL A 345 3.87 13.54 -8.80
CA VAL A 345 4.88 14.06 -9.74
C VAL A 345 5.15 13.02 -10.82
N GLY A 346 4.68 13.28 -12.05
CA GLY A 346 4.79 12.39 -13.21
C GLY A 346 3.66 11.36 -13.31
N LYS A 347 3.69 10.49 -14.33
CA LYS A 347 2.73 9.38 -14.45
C LYS A 347 3.16 8.26 -13.54
N THR A 348 2.53 8.19 -12.38
CA THR A 348 2.69 7.03 -11.50
C THR A 348 1.36 6.30 -11.40
N PHE A 349 1.40 5.09 -10.86
CA PHE A 349 0.22 4.25 -10.77
C PHE A 349 -0.54 4.53 -9.47
N ILE A 350 -1.86 4.37 -9.50
CA ILE A 350 -2.72 4.62 -8.34
C ILE A 350 -2.34 3.73 -7.14
N TRP A 351 -1.88 2.50 -7.41
CA TRP A 351 -1.48 1.56 -6.36
C TRP A 351 -0.26 2.01 -5.55
N TYR A 352 0.50 3.00 -6.02
CA TYR A 352 1.59 3.58 -5.23
C TYR A 352 1.10 4.30 -3.97
N LEU A 353 -0.20 4.62 -3.89
CA LEU A 353 -0.84 5.18 -2.71
C LEU A 353 -1.14 4.14 -1.62
N LEU A 354 -1.08 2.83 -1.92
CA LEU A 354 -1.47 1.76 -0.99
C LEU A 354 -0.78 1.86 0.38
N PRO A 355 0.54 2.16 0.48
CA PRO A 355 1.21 2.35 1.77
C PRO A 355 0.66 3.50 2.63
N GLY A 356 -0.05 4.46 2.04
CA GLY A 356 -0.63 5.61 2.72
C GLY A 356 -2.12 5.52 3.01
N ILE A 357 -2.88 4.69 2.27
CA ILE A 357 -4.33 4.50 2.45
C ILE A 357 -4.71 4.16 3.90
N PRO A 358 -3.99 3.29 4.64
CA PRO A 358 -4.33 3.01 6.02
C PRO A 358 -4.35 4.26 6.92
N PHE A 359 -3.45 5.21 6.66
CA PHE A 359 -3.37 6.46 7.40
C PHE A 359 -4.50 7.41 7.03
N ALA A 360 -4.92 7.42 5.76
CA ALA A 360 -6.11 8.16 5.32
C ALA A 360 -7.38 7.66 6.03
N TYR A 361 -7.53 6.34 6.20
CA TYR A 361 -8.64 5.75 6.94
C TYR A 361 -8.59 6.03 8.44
N ILE A 362 -7.39 6.07 9.05
CA ILE A 362 -7.26 6.54 10.44
C ILE A 362 -7.66 8.02 10.55
N SER A 363 -7.29 8.87 9.60
CA SER A 363 -7.70 10.28 9.57
C SER A 363 -9.20 10.46 9.44
N LEU A 364 -9.86 9.66 8.60
CA LEU A 364 -11.32 9.62 8.50
C LEU A 364 -11.97 9.21 9.83
N ALA A 365 -11.49 8.14 10.46
CA ALA A 365 -11.99 7.70 11.75
C ALA A 365 -11.73 8.74 12.86
N TYR A 366 -10.62 9.48 12.80
CA TYR A 366 -10.37 10.61 13.69
C TYR A 366 -11.41 11.72 13.55
N MET A 367 -11.80 12.05 12.32
CA MET A 367 -12.85 13.04 12.10
C MET A 367 -14.20 12.57 12.65
N PHE A 368 -14.56 11.29 12.47
CA PHE A 368 -15.75 10.71 13.11
C PHE A 368 -15.68 10.73 14.64
N ASP A 369 -14.55 10.32 15.24
CA ASP A 369 -14.34 10.36 16.70
C ASP A 369 -14.46 11.79 17.25
N ARG A 370 -13.95 12.77 16.50
CA ARG A 370 -14.06 14.18 16.84
C ARG A 370 -15.51 14.66 16.78
N ILE A 371 -16.22 14.41 15.68
CA ILE A 371 -17.64 14.75 15.54
C ILE A 371 -18.46 14.10 16.66
N TYR A 372 -18.19 12.82 16.93
CA TYR A 372 -18.82 12.09 18.01
C TYR A 372 -18.59 12.77 19.35
N ARG A 373 -17.36 13.20 19.68
CA ARG A 373 -17.06 13.88 20.95
C ARG A 373 -17.78 15.22 21.10
N TYR A 374 -17.82 16.04 20.05
CA TYR A 374 -18.38 17.40 20.12
C TYR A 374 -19.88 17.49 19.84
N SER A 375 -20.52 16.46 19.29
CA SER A 375 -21.98 16.46 19.06
C SER A 375 -22.76 16.35 20.37
N GLU A 376 -23.80 17.16 20.55
CA GLU A 376 -24.74 17.04 21.66
C GLU A 376 -25.62 15.79 21.54
N ASN A 377 -25.97 15.41 20.30
CA ASN A 377 -26.82 14.26 20.01
C ASN A 377 -26.00 13.09 19.45
N LYS A 378 -25.56 12.19 20.34
CA LYS A 378 -24.77 11.01 19.96
C LYS A 378 -25.55 10.03 19.10
N VAL A 379 -26.87 9.94 19.28
CA VAL A 379 -27.73 9.00 18.53
C VAL A 379 -27.70 9.29 17.04
N TRP A 380 -27.75 10.58 16.65
CA TRP A 380 -27.62 10.95 15.23
C TRP A 380 -26.24 10.67 14.66
N VAL A 381 -25.17 10.82 15.45
CA VAL A 381 -23.81 10.48 15.00
C VAL A 381 -23.67 8.98 14.81
N ASP A 382 -24.19 8.18 15.74
CA ASP A 382 -24.18 6.71 15.63
C ASP A 382 -25.00 6.23 14.43
N ALA A 383 -26.18 6.81 14.20
CA ALA A 383 -27.01 6.51 13.04
C ALA A 383 -26.32 6.89 11.71
N ALA A 384 -25.66 8.06 11.67
CA ALA A 384 -24.91 8.50 10.50
C ALA A 384 -23.70 7.60 10.23
N LEU A 385 -22.96 7.21 11.27
CA LEU A 385 -21.82 6.30 11.16
C LEU A 385 -22.27 4.91 10.67
N LEU A 386 -23.37 4.37 11.21
CA LEU A 386 -23.92 3.10 10.77
C LEU A 386 -24.38 3.16 9.31
N SER A 387 -25.04 4.25 8.92
CA SER A 387 -25.47 4.49 7.53
C SER A 387 -24.28 4.58 6.59
N TYR A 388 -23.23 5.32 6.99
CA TYR A 388 -21.99 5.44 6.24
C TYR A 388 -21.31 4.07 6.04
N VAL A 389 -21.08 3.32 7.12
CA VAL A 389 -20.45 2.00 7.06
C VAL A 389 -21.26 1.04 6.18
N SER A 390 -22.59 1.08 6.28
CA SER A 390 -23.48 0.26 5.46
C SER A 390 -23.37 0.61 3.98
N ALA A 391 -23.30 1.91 3.64
CA ALA A 391 -23.12 2.37 2.27
C ALA A 391 -21.75 1.97 1.70
N VAL A 392 -20.67 2.09 2.50
CA VAL A 392 -19.33 1.64 2.09
C VAL A 392 -19.30 0.13 1.84
N ALA A 393 -19.89 -0.66 2.75
CA ALA A 393 -19.96 -2.11 2.61
C ALA A 393 -20.77 -2.50 1.37
N PHE A 394 -21.92 -1.85 1.14
CA PHE A 394 -22.75 -2.07 -0.05
C PHE A 394 -21.97 -1.78 -1.34
N TRP A 395 -21.30 -0.63 -1.41
CA TRP A 395 -20.47 -0.29 -2.57
C TRP A 395 -19.36 -1.32 -2.82
N SER A 396 -18.59 -1.64 -1.79
CA SER A 396 -17.45 -2.57 -1.89
C SER A 396 -17.86 -3.97 -2.34
N ILE A 397 -19.01 -4.44 -1.89
CA ILE A 397 -19.48 -5.82 -2.14
C ILE A 397 -20.24 -5.92 -3.47
N PHE A 398 -21.09 -4.95 -3.80
CA PHE A 398 -22.08 -5.13 -4.87
C PHE A 398 -21.86 -4.25 -6.12
N ILE A 399 -21.07 -3.17 -6.03
CA ILE A 399 -20.96 -2.20 -7.14
C ILE A 399 -19.68 -2.43 -7.93
N GLU A 400 -19.76 -3.04 -9.11
CA GLU A 400 -18.62 -3.15 -10.02
C GLU A 400 -18.60 -1.97 -10.99
N LEU A 401 -17.47 -1.26 -11.06
CA LEU A 401 -17.29 -0.19 -12.02
C LEU A 401 -16.93 -0.80 -13.38
N PRO A 402 -17.52 -0.33 -14.49
CA PRO A 402 -17.08 -0.74 -15.80
C PRO A 402 -15.63 -0.27 -16.02
N PRO A 403 -14.79 -1.02 -16.78
CA PRO A 403 -13.41 -0.62 -17.03
C PRO A 403 -13.33 0.70 -17.81
N TYR A 404 -14.37 1.02 -18.58
CA TYR A 404 -14.48 2.28 -19.30
C TYR A 404 -15.94 2.67 -19.57
N ILE A 405 -16.16 3.96 -19.84
CA ILE A 405 -17.41 4.47 -20.40
C ILE A 405 -17.10 5.12 -21.75
N LYS A 406 -17.84 4.70 -22.79
CA LYS A 406 -17.78 5.31 -24.13
C LYS A 406 -18.28 6.75 -24.07
N THR A 407 -17.57 7.66 -24.72
CA THR A 407 -17.92 9.10 -24.80
C THR A 407 -18.29 9.52 -26.21
#